data_AF-A0A8H5GKS8-F1
#
_entry.id   AF-A0A8H5GKS8-F1
#
_cell.length_a   1.000
_cell.length_b   1.000
_cell.length_c   1.000
_cell.angle_alpha   90.00
_cell.angle_beta   90.00
_cell.angle_gamma   90.00
#
_symmetry.space_group_name_H-M   'P 1'
#
loop_
_entity.id
_entity.type
_entity.pdbx_description
1 polymer ?
#
loop_
_entity_poly.entity_id
_entity_poly.type
_entity_poly.pdbx_seq_one_letter_code
_entity_poly.pdbx_strand_id
1 'polypeptide(L)'
;MSTSSEMETYLKALRRDGITQNWDVVVTYDEASINDLLLQRYNEPNTGLSTKVEPSFVTTDRDDIEYTQYYSLDLGPPLIQFQDTPNEPTCDLTMPILSGRIWRVDTADGKVHPTTELKGGIYSIIIAKISLGTISGETEAGDIKHGNDIVEFPLDKISDEQIVINFPASGTLDYRITYPSDMPGNDIPWAMHENNLLVALCTYFPATVKAIHYALAGINNQPPASGVVDLIPHTFRIVTYKDNDTNPAKSYLSVLIQTRGSTVRGNTKQLQSSWNAQWVAANVNPVPVGKSASIIINNAFFVTSFITPTLKGSNQITDVVPEALKPDESGLQVKCTWNKSVKTDSKHFKDKINDPYDEPKLTKVDVPALDYNPNDPRGLPLRITFGQAQGLDKPATILLEWKYSFHQTWTGVMSCHVVLNADDWRGDERVMPKNTPVKGGFTATFTLNKVFDIKPLTQEDLNVSIDFNKDDWKVEVKPDEAGNLRQRLGATFGGTEQVGYLPNFIKDSAIEGIGFNFNFGTLRFFSITNVFLPGRKVIDVDHKTGLRIPRDLIIVGNVVPSTSPSA
;
A
#
# COMPACT_ATOMS: atom_id res chain seq x y z
N MET A 1 19.72 -18.01 1.92
CA MET A 1 18.84 -18.64 0.92
C MET A 1 17.39 -18.86 1.42
N SER A 2 16.88 -18.13 2.44
CA SER A 2 15.53 -18.41 3.01
C SER A 2 14.51 -17.26 2.94
N THR A 3 14.87 -16.04 2.54
CA THR A 3 13.95 -14.88 2.62
C THR A 3 12.91 -14.81 1.49
N SER A 4 13.25 -15.35 0.30
CA SER A 4 12.35 -15.30 -0.87
C SER A 4 11.12 -16.18 -0.69
N SER A 5 11.24 -17.35 -0.04
CA SER A 5 10.12 -18.26 0.20
C SER A 5 9.18 -17.79 1.31
N GLU A 6 9.72 -17.07 2.29
CA GLU A 6 8.93 -16.48 3.39
C GLU A 6 8.05 -15.33 2.88
N MET A 7 8.60 -14.42 2.06
CA MET A 7 7.83 -13.37 1.39
C MET A 7 6.80 -13.97 0.41
N GLU A 8 7.22 -14.98 -0.35
CA GLU A 8 6.37 -16.02 -0.98
C GLU A 8 5.06 -16.26 -0.23
N THR A 9 5.24 -16.88 0.93
CA THR A 9 4.19 -17.41 1.78
C THR A 9 3.33 -16.29 2.36
N TYR A 10 3.97 -15.21 2.81
CA TYR A 10 3.30 -14.00 3.29
C TYR A 10 2.34 -13.43 2.25
N LEU A 11 2.80 -13.23 1.01
CA LEU A 11 1.97 -12.66 -0.04
C LEU A 11 0.84 -13.60 -0.48
N LYS A 12 1.05 -14.93 -0.46
CA LYS A 12 -0.02 -15.90 -0.74
C LYS A 12 -1.16 -15.82 0.26
N ALA A 13 -0.85 -15.65 1.55
CA ALA A 13 -1.85 -15.53 2.61
C ALA A 13 -2.74 -14.29 2.42
N LEU A 14 -2.20 -13.21 1.86
CA LEU A 14 -2.88 -11.91 1.74
C LEU A 14 -3.61 -11.68 0.42
N ARG A 15 -3.78 -12.72 -0.42
CA ARG A 15 -4.45 -12.57 -1.73
C ARG A 15 -5.97 -12.45 -1.64
N ARG A 16 -6.57 -13.06 -0.62
CA ARG A 16 -8.02 -13.30 -0.60
C ARG A 16 -8.79 -12.22 0.12
N ASP A 17 -8.34 -11.80 1.28
CA ASP A 17 -9.07 -10.91 2.17
C ASP A 17 -8.34 -9.58 2.32
N GLY A 18 -9.13 -8.49 2.38
CA GLY A 18 -8.58 -7.17 2.63
C GLY A 18 -8.24 -7.05 4.10
N ILE A 19 -7.00 -6.71 4.41
CA ILE A 19 -6.47 -6.72 5.79
C ILE A 19 -6.47 -5.33 6.44
N THR A 20 -6.81 -4.29 5.69
CA THR A 20 -6.86 -2.92 6.23
C THR A 20 -8.11 -2.63 7.04
N GLN A 21 -9.05 -3.58 7.18
CA GLN A 21 -10.33 -3.37 7.87
C GLN A 21 -11.10 -2.16 7.31
N ASN A 22 -11.04 -1.94 5.98
CA ASN A 22 -11.59 -0.79 5.25
C ASN A 22 -10.98 0.58 5.57
N TRP A 23 -9.91 0.65 6.37
CA TRP A 23 -9.11 1.87 6.49
C TRP A 23 -8.24 2.05 5.25
N ASP A 24 -7.92 3.28 4.88
CA ASP A 24 -7.20 3.57 3.64
C ASP A 24 -5.75 3.09 3.71
N VAL A 25 -5.10 3.31 4.85
CA VAL A 25 -3.69 2.99 5.08
C VAL A 25 -3.54 2.36 6.45
N VAL A 26 -2.70 1.32 6.55
CA VAL A 26 -2.24 0.78 7.83
C VAL A 26 -0.73 0.81 7.87
N VAL A 27 -0.17 1.33 8.96
CA VAL A 27 1.27 1.33 9.20
C VAL A 27 1.56 0.54 10.45
N THR A 28 2.45 -0.45 10.35
CA THR A 28 2.76 -1.38 11.43
C THR A 28 4.25 -1.40 11.74
N TYR A 29 4.57 -1.46 13.03
CA TYR A 29 5.92 -1.54 13.57
C TYR A 29 6.05 -2.76 14.48
N ASP A 30 7.18 -3.44 14.44
CA ASP A 30 7.49 -4.50 15.41
C ASP A 30 7.91 -3.95 16.77
N GLU A 31 7.67 -4.75 17.81
CA GLU A 31 8.02 -4.44 19.20
C GLU A 31 9.52 -4.19 19.38
N ALA A 32 10.36 -5.03 18.77
CA ALA A 32 11.82 -4.96 18.93
C ALA A 32 12.37 -3.59 18.51
N SER A 33 11.90 -3.06 17.38
CA SER A 33 12.34 -1.75 16.90
C SER A 33 11.83 -0.61 17.76
N ILE A 34 10.62 -0.72 18.31
CA ILE A 34 10.10 0.28 19.26
C ILE A 34 10.94 0.26 20.54
N ASN A 35 11.31 -0.92 21.03
CA ASN A 35 12.20 -1.06 22.20
C ASN A 35 13.61 -0.53 21.93
N ASP A 36 14.16 -0.72 20.73
CA ASP A 36 15.44 -0.14 20.33
C ASP A 36 15.40 1.40 20.30
N LEU A 37 14.27 1.99 19.89
CA LEU A 37 14.05 3.43 19.92
C LEU A 37 13.88 3.96 21.35
N LEU A 38 13.17 3.22 22.21
CA LEU A 38 13.04 3.55 23.63
C LEU A 38 14.39 3.51 24.35
N LEU A 39 15.23 2.52 24.04
CA LEU A 39 16.59 2.44 24.55
C LEU A 39 17.43 3.64 24.11
N GLN A 40 17.32 4.05 22.85
CA GLN A 40 18.01 5.27 22.37
C GLN A 40 17.56 6.50 23.15
N ARG A 41 16.24 6.72 23.29
CA ARG A 41 15.67 7.84 24.06
C ARG A 41 16.03 7.78 25.54
N TYR A 42 16.14 6.59 26.13
CA TYR A 42 16.57 6.44 27.52
C TYR A 42 18.02 6.93 27.73
N ASN A 43 18.89 6.72 26.74
CA ASN A 43 20.29 7.15 26.80
C ASN A 43 20.48 8.63 26.45
N GLU A 44 19.45 9.31 25.93
CA GLU A 44 19.50 10.74 25.65
C GLU A 44 19.18 11.57 26.90
N PRO A 45 19.82 12.76 27.07
CA PRO A 45 19.52 13.64 28.19
C PRO A 45 18.15 14.30 28.04
N ASN A 46 17.48 14.57 29.16
CA ASN A 46 16.23 15.37 29.25
C ASN A 46 15.02 14.82 28.48
N THR A 47 14.92 13.51 28.28
CA THR A 47 13.80 12.91 27.52
C THR A 47 12.50 12.76 28.31
N GLY A 48 12.56 12.99 29.62
CA GLY A 48 11.46 12.84 30.57
C GLY A 48 11.18 11.39 30.98
N LEU A 49 11.80 10.40 30.32
CA LEU A 49 11.67 8.99 30.70
C LEU A 49 12.11 8.79 32.15
N SER A 50 11.33 8.01 32.90
CA SER A 50 11.63 7.73 34.31
C SER A 50 12.89 6.87 34.40
N THR A 51 14.01 7.49 34.75
CA THR A 51 15.28 6.82 35.04
C THR A 51 15.43 6.51 36.53
N LYS A 52 14.62 7.14 37.37
CA LYS A 52 14.60 6.95 38.81
C LYS A 52 13.17 7.05 39.35
N VAL A 53 12.82 6.20 40.30
CA VAL A 53 11.54 6.28 41.03
C VAL A 53 11.77 6.24 42.54
N GLU A 54 11.03 7.08 43.26
CA GLU A 54 11.16 7.21 44.72
C GLU A 54 9.80 7.05 45.43
N PRO A 55 9.13 5.89 45.29
CA PRO A 55 7.85 5.67 45.93
C PRO A 55 8.02 5.52 47.45
N SER A 56 6.95 5.82 48.18
CA SER A 56 6.85 5.59 49.62
C SER A 56 5.44 5.17 50.00
N PHE A 57 5.29 4.40 51.08
CA PHE A 57 3.99 4.08 51.66
C PHE A 57 4.08 4.00 53.18
N VAL A 58 2.94 4.23 53.84
CA VAL A 58 2.80 4.11 55.29
C VAL A 58 2.16 2.76 55.62
N THR A 59 2.70 2.05 56.60
CA THR A 59 2.16 0.76 57.09
C THR A 59 2.50 0.56 58.56
N THR A 60 2.06 -0.55 59.14
CA THR A 60 2.42 -1.00 60.48
C THR A 60 3.25 -2.29 60.45
N ASP A 61 4.13 -2.48 61.43
CA ASP A 61 4.83 -3.75 61.62
C ASP A 61 4.05 -4.73 62.52
N ARG A 62 4.69 -5.84 62.91
CA ARG A 62 4.05 -6.87 63.76
C ARG A 62 3.73 -6.40 65.17
N ASP A 63 4.34 -5.31 65.62
CA ASP A 63 4.15 -4.71 66.94
C ASP A 63 3.20 -3.49 66.88
N ASP A 64 2.45 -3.36 65.78
CA ASP A 64 1.55 -2.24 65.47
C ASP A 64 2.25 -0.86 65.46
N ILE A 65 3.57 -0.84 65.22
CA ILE A 65 4.32 0.41 65.07
C ILE A 65 4.15 0.91 63.65
N GLU A 66 3.58 2.10 63.50
CA GLU A 66 3.46 2.78 62.20
C GLU A 66 4.82 3.31 61.73
N TYR A 67 5.16 3.01 60.48
CA TYR A 67 6.36 3.49 59.81
C TYR A 67 6.09 3.83 58.35
N THR A 68 6.93 4.71 57.80
CA THR A 68 6.99 4.97 56.35
C THR A 68 8.13 4.20 55.75
N GLN A 69 7.82 3.37 54.75
CA GLN A 69 8.79 2.64 53.96
C GLN A 69 9.10 3.42 52.69
N TYR A 70 10.38 3.74 52.50
CA TYR A 70 10.88 4.47 51.35
C TYR A 70 11.66 3.55 50.41
N TYR A 71 11.57 3.88 49.12
CA TYR A 71 12.35 3.28 48.05
C TYR A 71 13.03 4.39 47.25
N SER A 72 14.22 4.11 46.74
CA SER A 72 14.88 4.92 45.72
C SER A 72 15.47 3.95 44.71
N LEU A 73 14.87 3.83 43.54
CA LEU A 73 15.17 2.80 42.55
C LEU A 73 15.64 3.46 41.27
N ASP A 74 16.83 3.09 40.81
CA ASP A 74 17.35 3.47 39.50
C ASP A 74 16.84 2.43 38.48
N LEU A 75 16.12 2.92 37.49
CA LEU A 75 15.45 2.10 36.48
C LEU A 75 16.30 2.03 35.21
N GLY A 76 16.30 0.85 34.60
CA GLY A 76 16.85 0.59 33.28
C GLY A 76 15.91 1.02 32.17
N PRO A 77 16.33 0.82 30.91
CA PRO A 77 15.52 1.19 29.74
C PRO A 77 14.16 0.47 29.77
N PRO A 78 13.06 1.19 29.51
CA PRO A 78 11.74 0.59 29.45
C PRO A 78 11.63 -0.35 28.24
N LEU A 79 11.01 -1.51 28.45
CA LEU A 79 10.69 -2.49 27.43
C LEU A 79 9.18 -2.65 27.34
N ILE A 80 8.63 -2.48 26.16
CA ILE A 80 7.21 -2.67 25.87
C ILE A 80 6.99 -4.06 25.28
N GLN A 81 5.88 -4.68 25.67
CA GLN A 81 5.31 -5.82 24.96
C GLN A 81 3.83 -5.59 24.70
N PHE A 82 3.43 -5.48 23.43
CA PHE A 82 2.03 -5.33 23.07
C PHE A 82 1.25 -6.62 23.32
N GLN A 83 -0.01 -6.47 23.72
CA GLN A 83 -0.87 -7.58 24.09
C GLN A 83 -1.99 -7.80 23.08
N ASP A 84 -2.45 -9.03 22.99
CA ASP A 84 -3.66 -9.43 22.27
C ASP A 84 -4.86 -9.38 23.24
N THR A 85 -5.34 -8.17 23.50
CA THR A 85 -6.56 -7.95 24.28
C THR A 85 -7.72 -7.67 23.32
N PRO A 86 -8.88 -8.34 23.45
CA PRO A 86 -9.95 -8.26 22.45
C PRO A 86 -10.61 -6.88 22.38
N ASN A 87 -10.61 -6.15 23.50
CA ASN A 87 -11.42 -4.96 23.65
C ASN A 87 -10.67 -3.68 23.32
N GLU A 88 -9.38 -3.57 23.63
CA GLU A 88 -8.59 -2.35 23.50
C GLU A 88 -7.12 -2.66 23.22
N PRO A 89 -6.37 -1.75 22.58
CA PRO A 89 -4.92 -1.89 22.41
C PRO A 89 -4.23 -1.68 23.76
N THR A 90 -3.51 -2.70 24.23
CA THR A 90 -2.77 -2.63 25.50
C THR A 90 -1.33 -3.12 25.34
N CYS A 91 -0.50 -2.75 26.31
CA CYS A 91 0.87 -3.21 26.42
C CYS A 91 1.26 -3.49 27.86
N ASP A 92 2.29 -4.31 28.04
CA ASP A 92 3.01 -4.46 29.30
C ASP A 92 4.30 -3.64 29.21
N LEU A 93 4.63 -2.92 30.28
CA LEU A 93 5.87 -2.18 30.42
C LEU A 93 6.76 -2.85 31.46
N THR A 94 7.96 -3.25 31.07
CA THR A 94 8.97 -3.82 31.95
C THR A 94 10.13 -2.83 32.11
N MET A 95 10.48 -2.53 33.36
CA MET A 95 11.61 -1.66 33.71
C MET A 95 12.55 -2.42 34.65
N PRO A 96 13.75 -2.83 34.18
CA PRO A 96 14.75 -3.44 35.03
C PRO A 96 15.18 -2.50 36.16
N ILE A 97 15.48 -3.01 37.35
CA ILE A 97 16.08 -2.21 38.43
C ILE A 97 17.60 -2.38 38.33
N LEU A 98 18.31 -1.27 38.06
CA LEU A 98 19.76 -1.24 37.90
C LEU A 98 20.49 -1.05 39.24
N SER A 99 19.86 -0.36 40.17
CA SER A 99 20.29 -0.21 41.56
C SER A 99 19.13 0.32 42.38
N GLY A 100 19.23 0.24 43.70
CA GLY A 100 18.26 0.90 44.54
C GLY A 100 18.55 0.79 46.03
N ARG A 101 17.77 1.53 46.80
CA ARG A 101 17.86 1.61 48.26
C ARG A 101 16.48 1.53 48.87
N ILE A 102 16.41 0.82 49.99
CA ILE A 102 15.19 0.63 50.77
C ILE A 102 15.51 0.99 52.21
N TRP A 103 14.72 1.88 52.82
CA TRP A 103 14.86 2.21 54.24
C TRP A 103 13.51 2.56 54.84
N ARG A 104 13.35 2.32 56.15
CA ARG A 104 12.13 2.66 56.89
C ARG A 104 12.41 3.77 57.91
N VAL A 105 11.39 4.58 58.15
CA VAL A 105 11.38 5.64 59.16
C VAL A 105 10.15 5.46 60.04
N ASP A 106 10.35 5.27 61.34
CA ASP A 106 9.25 5.13 62.29
C ASP A 106 8.47 6.45 62.37
N THR A 107 7.13 6.41 62.26
CA THR A 107 6.31 7.62 62.17
C THR A 107 6.25 8.37 63.51
N ALA A 108 6.37 7.65 64.62
CA ALA A 108 6.23 8.20 65.96
C ALA A 108 7.42 9.06 66.42
N ASP A 109 8.66 8.67 66.09
CA ASP A 109 9.88 9.32 66.56
C ASP A 109 10.84 9.74 65.44
N GLY A 110 10.51 9.45 64.17
CA GLY A 110 11.33 9.77 63.01
C GLY A 110 12.62 8.95 62.92
N LYS A 111 12.75 7.85 63.68
CA LYS A 111 13.95 7.03 63.69
C LYS A 111 14.14 6.33 62.34
N VAL A 112 15.29 6.57 61.72
CA VAL A 112 15.69 5.94 60.46
C VAL A 112 16.39 4.60 60.76
N HIS A 113 15.91 3.53 60.14
CA HIS A 113 16.51 2.20 60.24
C HIS A 113 17.53 1.95 59.13
N PRO A 114 18.42 0.94 59.28
CA PRO A 114 19.45 0.63 58.30
C PRO A 114 18.90 0.45 56.87
N THR A 115 19.61 1.02 55.91
CA THR A 115 19.28 0.92 54.49
C THR A 115 19.68 -0.45 53.93
N THR A 116 18.79 -1.04 53.14
CA THR A 116 19.09 -2.21 52.31
C THR A 116 19.40 -1.74 50.89
N GLU A 117 20.60 -2.07 50.40
CA GLU A 117 21.00 -1.81 49.02
C GLU A 117 20.53 -2.96 48.11
N LEU A 118 19.95 -2.61 46.97
CA LEU A 118 19.53 -3.56 45.94
C LEU A 118 20.64 -3.69 44.87
N LYS A 119 20.95 -4.93 44.51
CA LYS A 119 21.85 -5.22 43.40
C LYS A 119 21.10 -5.11 42.06
N GLY A 120 21.77 -4.52 41.08
CA GLY A 120 21.24 -4.39 39.73
C GLY A 120 21.04 -5.71 39.00
N GLY A 121 20.07 -5.71 38.08
CA GLY A 121 19.82 -6.83 37.15
C GLY A 121 19.13 -8.04 37.78
N ILE A 122 18.69 -7.92 39.03
CA ILE A 122 17.93 -8.97 39.73
C ILE A 122 16.43 -8.71 39.59
N TYR A 123 15.98 -7.50 39.86
CA TYR A 123 14.57 -7.17 39.94
C TYR A 123 14.11 -6.42 38.69
N SER A 124 12.85 -6.60 38.32
CA SER A 124 12.19 -5.74 37.32
C SER A 124 10.79 -5.36 37.79
N ILE A 125 10.39 -4.12 37.50
CA ILE A 125 9.03 -3.65 37.66
C ILE A 125 8.29 -3.97 36.36
N ILE A 126 7.17 -4.69 36.46
CA ILE A 126 6.26 -4.92 35.35
C ILE A 126 4.96 -4.19 35.65
N ILE A 127 4.51 -3.38 34.71
CA ILE A 127 3.20 -2.75 34.72
C ILE A 127 2.42 -3.36 33.57
N ALA A 128 1.46 -4.22 33.88
CA ALA A 128 0.75 -5.00 32.88
C ALA A 128 -0.57 -4.35 32.44
N LYS A 129 -0.99 -4.67 31.21
CA LYS A 129 -2.28 -4.27 30.62
C LYS A 129 -2.52 -2.76 30.60
N ILE A 130 -1.48 -1.99 30.30
CA ILE A 130 -1.59 -0.54 30.16
C ILE A 130 -2.28 -0.23 28.83
N SER A 131 -3.39 0.49 28.87
CA SER A 131 -4.05 0.97 27.66
C SER A 131 -3.14 1.94 26.91
N LEU A 132 -3.09 1.82 25.58
CA LEU A 132 -2.52 2.87 24.75
C LEU A 132 -3.52 4.02 24.62
N GLY A 133 -3.00 5.22 24.40
CA GLY A 133 -3.81 6.42 24.21
C GLY A 133 -3.20 7.38 23.20
N THR A 134 -3.87 8.50 22.99
CA THR A 134 -3.37 9.59 22.15
C THR A 134 -3.52 10.94 22.82
N ILE A 135 -2.56 11.83 22.57
CA ILE A 135 -2.57 13.20 23.07
C ILE A 135 -2.21 14.18 21.96
N SER A 136 -2.93 15.30 21.92
CA SER A 136 -2.70 16.36 20.95
C SER A 136 -1.58 17.30 21.42
N GLY A 137 -0.57 17.52 20.58
CA GLY A 137 0.53 18.46 20.84
C GLY A 137 1.66 17.93 21.74
N GLU A 138 2.58 18.83 22.13
CA GLU A 138 3.82 18.50 22.85
C GLU A 138 3.70 18.56 24.38
N THR A 139 2.53 18.89 24.92
CA THR A 139 2.32 19.10 26.36
C THR A 139 1.10 18.32 26.86
N GLU A 140 1.15 17.83 28.11
CA GLU A 140 0.04 17.13 28.79
C GLU A 140 -1.20 18.00 29.11
N ALA A 141 -1.37 19.13 28.44
CA ALA A 141 -2.46 20.06 28.73
C ALA A 141 -3.84 19.60 28.18
N GLY A 142 -3.95 18.39 27.63
CA GLY A 142 -5.16 17.87 26.99
C GLY A 142 -5.59 16.49 27.50
N ASP A 143 -6.88 16.18 27.34
CA ASP A 143 -7.45 14.88 27.67
C ASP A 143 -6.84 13.78 26.78
N ILE A 144 -6.32 12.71 27.41
CA ILE A 144 -5.83 11.53 26.70
C ILE A 144 -7.04 10.80 26.12
N LYS A 145 -7.11 10.67 24.79
CA LYS A 145 -8.11 9.82 24.14
C LYS A 145 -7.66 8.37 24.24
N HIS A 146 -8.56 7.44 24.53
CA HIS A 146 -8.22 6.03 24.62
C HIS A 146 -7.79 5.49 23.25
N GLY A 147 -6.96 4.46 23.18
CA GLY A 147 -6.46 3.93 21.90
C GLY A 147 -7.56 3.35 21.00
N ASN A 148 -8.70 3.02 21.60
CA ASN A 148 -9.94 2.66 20.90
C ASN A 148 -10.72 3.85 20.37
N ASP A 149 -10.46 5.07 20.79
CA ASP A 149 -11.22 6.21 20.29
C ASP A 149 -10.79 6.54 18.87
N ILE A 150 -11.72 7.03 18.06
CA ILE A 150 -11.35 7.56 16.75
C ILE A 150 -10.74 8.93 17.00
N VAL A 151 -9.47 9.09 16.64
CA VAL A 151 -8.82 10.39 16.69
C VAL A 151 -9.06 11.08 15.37
N GLU A 152 -9.70 12.24 15.41
CA GLU A 152 -9.99 13.07 14.24
C GLU A 152 -9.11 14.31 14.25
N PHE A 153 -8.44 14.55 13.13
CA PHE A 153 -7.69 15.76 12.87
C PHE A 153 -8.64 16.89 12.44
N PRO A 154 -8.48 18.11 12.96
CA PRO A 154 -9.24 19.26 12.48
C PRO A 154 -9.01 19.49 10.98
N LEU A 155 -10.07 19.87 10.26
CA LEU A 155 -10.00 20.08 8.81
C LEU A 155 -9.17 21.31 8.43
N ASP A 156 -9.20 22.34 9.27
CA ASP A 156 -8.66 23.68 9.04
C ASP A 156 -7.36 23.98 9.80
N LYS A 157 -6.85 23.02 10.58
CA LYS A 157 -5.65 23.20 11.40
C LYS A 157 -4.66 22.06 11.19
N ILE A 158 -3.38 22.42 11.10
CA ILE A 158 -2.28 21.46 11.19
C ILE A 158 -2.08 21.11 12.67
N SER A 159 -2.07 19.82 12.99
CA SER A 159 -1.81 19.34 14.33
C SER A 159 -1.02 18.03 14.32
N ASP A 160 -0.30 17.83 15.41
CA ASP A 160 0.42 16.60 15.71
C ASP A 160 -0.30 15.86 16.84
N GLU A 161 -0.49 14.56 16.65
CA GLU A 161 -1.05 13.65 17.63
C GLU A 161 0.02 12.62 18.01
N GLN A 162 0.14 12.35 19.30
CA GLN A 162 1.16 11.45 19.85
C GLN A 162 0.48 10.20 20.41
N ILE A 163 0.93 9.03 19.98
CA ILE A 163 0.55 7.74 20.56
C ILE A 163 1.36 7.55 21.84
N VAL A 164 0.71 7.31 22.98
CA VAL A 164 1.36 7.25 24.30
C VAL A 164 0.96 6.01 25.08
N ILE A 165 1.83 5.59 26.01
CA ILE A 165 1.43 4.71 27.11
C ILE A 165 0.62 5.54 28.11
N ASN A 166 -0.66 5.21 28.30
CA ASN A 166 -1.53 5.95 29.20
C ASN A 166 -1.42 5.39 30.62
N PHE A 167 -0.83 6.14 31.54
CA PHE A 167 -0.89 5.85 32.97
C PHE A 167 -2.11 6.57 33.56
N PRO A 168 -3.27 5.90 33.70
CA PRO A 168 -4.48 6.59 34.12
C PRO A 168 -4.35 7.11 35.55
N ALA A 169 -4.79 8.35 35.77
CA ALA A 169 -4.87 8.96 37.11
C ALA A 169 -5.83 8.20 38.06
N SER A 170 -6.78 7.45 37.49
CA SER A 170 -7.73 6.61 38.23
C SER A 170 -7.91 5.26 37.53
N GLY A 171 -7.73 4.16 38.27
CA GLY A 171 -7.87 2.79 37.77
C GLY A 171 -6.85 1.85 38.40
N THR A 172 -7.08 0.53 38.31
CA THR A 172 -6.12 -0.50 38.76
C THR A 172 -5.26 -0.94 37.60
N LEU A 173 -4.06 -0.38 37.48
CA LEU A 173 -2.97 -1.00 36.74
C LEU A 173 -2.45 -2.21 37.56
N ASP A 174 -2.02 -3.26 36.86
CA ASP A 174 -1.48 -4.48 37.49
C ASP A 174 0.05 -4.35 37.59
N TYR A 175 0.53 -4.00 38.78
CA TYR A 175 1.96 -3.91 39.07
C TYR A 175 2.48 -5.23 39.60
N ARG A 176 3.65 -5.64 39.12
CA ARG A 176 4.35 -6.84 39.57
C ARG A 176 5.83 -6.57 39.70
N ILE A 177 6.47 -7.25 40.64
CA ILE A 177 7.92 -7.34 40.72
C ILE A 177 8.33 -8.75 40.30
N THR A 178 9.27 -8.84 39.36
CA THR A 178 9.86 -10.12 38.97
C THR A 178 11.31 -10.19 39.39
N TYR A 179 11.76 -11.42 39.65
CA TYR A 179 13.12 -11.78 40.05
C TYR A 179 13.41 -13.22 39.60
N PRO A 180 14.69 -13.66 39.53
CA PRO A 180 15.04 -15.02 39.11
C PRO A 180 14.35 -16.08 39.95
N SER A 181 13.80 -17.10 39.30
CA SER A 181 13.01 -18.17 39.95
C SER A 181 13.86 -19.11 40.81
N ASP A 182 15.17 -19.12 40.62
CA ASP A 182 16.16 -19.89 41.37
C ASP A 182 16.71 -19.16 42.59
N MET A 183 16.31 -17.90 42.83
CA MET A 183 16.73 -17.15 43.99
C MET A 183 16.08 -17.70 45.28
N PRO A 184 16.87 -18.04 46.31
CA PRO A 184 16.31 -18.44 47.60
C PRO A 184 15.44 -17.33 48.18
N GLY A 185 14.23 -17.66 48.67
CA GLY A 185 13.30 -16.65 49.20
C GLY A 185 13.85 -15.82 50.37
N ASN A 186 14.86 -16.32 51.08
CA ASN A 186 15.54 -15.59 52.15
C ASN A 186 16.52 -14.51 51.64
N ASP A 187 16.90 -14.55 50.35
CA ASP A 187 17.83 -13.60 49.74
C ASP A 187 17.13 -12.37 49.13
N ILE A 188 15.80 -12.42 49.06
CA ILE A 188 14.98 -11.31 48.57
C ILE A 188 14.57 -10.44 49.78
N PRO A 189 14.89 -9.14 49.78
CA PRO A 189 14.48 -8.26 50.86
C PRO A 189 12.96 -8.31 51.06
N TRP A 190 12.52 -8.44 52.31
CA TRP A 190 11.09 -8.53 52.65
C TRP A 190 10.25 -7.42 52.02
N ALA A 191 10.76 -6.18 52.00
CA ALA A 191 10.11 -5.02 51.37
C ALA A 191 9.90 -5.17 49.85
N MET A 192 10.64 -6.04 49.16
CA MET A 192 10.44 -6.35 47.73
C MET A 192 9.36 -7.42 47.50
N HIS A 193 9.00 -8.19 48.53
CA HIS A 193 7.95 -9.21 48.47
C HIS A 193 6.56 -8.68 48.84
N GLU A 194 6.50 -7.62 49.63
CA GLU A 194 5.23 -7.14 50.15
C GLU A 194 4.40 -6.46 49.05
N ASN A 195 3.08 -6.71 49.08
CA ASN A 195 2.07 -5.95 48.33
C ASN A 195 2.22 -4.44 48.53
N ASN A 196 2.88 -4.03 49.60
CA ASN A 196 3.10 -2.64 49.92
C ASN A 196 3.94 -1.87 48.89
N LEU A 197 4.98 -2.48 48.31
CA LEU A 197 5.70 -1.85 47.19
C LEU A 197 4.77 -1.66 45.99
N LEU A 198 3.91 -2.63 45.70
CA LEU A 198 2.93 -2.53 44.64
C LEU A 198 1.95 -1.36 44.89
N VAL A 199 1.46 -1.20 46.12
CA VAL A 199 0.62 -0.06 46.53
C VAL A 199 1.35 1.28 46.36
N ALA A 200 2.63 1.34 46.73
CA ALA A 200 3.44 2.53 46.58
C ALA A 200 3.64 2.90 45.10
N LEU A 201 3.91 1.90 44.24
CA LEU A 201 4.04 2.09 42.79
C LEU A 201 2.71 2.51 42.14
N CYS A 202 1.59 1.89 42.53
CA CYS A 202 0.24 2.27 42.12
C CYS A 202 -0.08 3.74 42.39
N THR A 203 0.48 4.29 43.47
CA THR A 203 0.27 5.69 43.84
C THR A 203 1.27 6.61 43.13
N TYR A 204 2.54 6.20 43.04
CA TYR A 204 3.62 7.02 42.52
C TYR A 204 3.53 7.30 41.02
N PHE A 205 3.30 6.25 40.21
CA PHE A 205 3.36 6.36 38.75
C PHE A 205 2.30 7.32 38.20
N PRO A 206 0.99 7.18 38.54
CA PRO A 206 -0.03 8.11 38.06
C PRO A 206 0.17 9.57 38.52
N ALA A 207 0.83 9.77 39.66
CA ALA A 207 1.07 11.11 40.21
C ALA A 207 2.31 11.81 39.62
N THR A 208 3.29 11.04 39.15
CA THR A 208 4.64 11.56 38.84
C THR A 208 5.02 11.36 37.38
N VAL A 209 4.50 10.31 36.74
CA VAL A 209 4.89 9.92 35.39
C VAL A 209 3.91 10.48 34.38
N LYS A 210 4.46 11.23 33.45
CA LYS A 210 3.73 11.86 32.36
C LYS A 210 3.64 10.91 31.16
N ALA A 211 2.44 10.70 30.62
CA ALA A 211 2.19 9.82 29.47
C ALA A 211 3.01 10.24 28.24
N ILE A 212 3.20 11.56 28.03
CA ILE A 212 4.01 12.10 26.92
C ILE A 212 5.49 11.68 26.99
N HIS A 213 5.99 11.36 28.19
CA HIS A 213 7.36 10.84 28.33
C HIS A 213 7.50 9.44 27.71
N TYR A 214 6.39 8.72 27.54
CA TYR A 214 6.31 7.39 26.92
C TYR A 214 5.56 7.42 25.58
N ALA A 215 5.71 8.51 24.82
CA ALA A 215 5.21 8.59 23.45
C ALA A 215 5.95 7.61 22.52
N LEU A 216 5.19 6.83 21.73
CA LEU A 216 5.64 5.73 20.87
C LEU A 216 5.75 6.11 19.38
N ALA A 217 4.80 6.91 18.89
CA ALA A 217 4.73 7.31 17.48
C ALA A 217 3.92 8.61 17.34
N GLY A 218 4.23 9.42 16.32
CA GLY A 218 3.62 10.72 16.08
C GLY A 218 2.94 10.74 14.72
N ILE A 219 1.73 11.28 14.63
CA ILE A 219 0.96 11.36 13.40
C ILE A 219 0.57 12.80 13.19
N ASN A 220 0.79 13.32 11.99
CA ASN A 220 0.43 14.69 11.65
C ASN A 220 -0.41 14.74 10.38
N ASN A 221 -1.16 15.83 10.24
CA ASN A 221 -1.97 16.12 9.06
C ASN A 221 -1.37 17.25 8.20
N GLN A 222 -0.06 17.46 8.28
CA GLN A 222 0.61 18.51 7.54
C GLN A 222 0.52 18.20 6.03
N PRO A 223 -0.06 19.10 5.21
CA PRO A 223 -0.08 18.91 3.76
C PRO A 223 1.34 19.04 3.20
N PRO A 224 1.66 18.34 2.11
CA PRO A 224 2.98 18.37 1.51
C PRO A 224 3.13 19.61 0.63
N ALA A 225 4.33 19.82 0.09
CA ALA A 225 4.51 20.75 -1.02
C ALA A 225 3.62 20.35 -2.22
N SER A 226 3.14 21.34 -2.98
CA SER A 226 2.11 21.16 -4.01
C SER A 226 2.48 20.14 -5.11
N GLY A 227 1.47 19.41 -5.63
CA GLY A 227 1.62 18.54 -6.83
C GLY A 227 1.65 17.03 -6.57
N VAL A 228 1.38 16.58 -5.34
CA VAL A 228 1.44 15.16 -4.93
C VAL A 228 0.06 14.70 -4.42
N VAL A 229 -0.37 13.49 -4.79
CA VAL A 229 -1.52 12.84 -4.13
C VAL A 229 -1.02 12.37 -2.77
N ASP A 230 -1.55 12.97 -1.71
CA ASP A 230 -1.00 12.77 -0.37
C ASP A 230 -1.95 12.03 0.55
N LEU A 231 -1.38 11.09 1.30
CA LEU A 231 -2.08 10.31 2.32
C LEU A 231 -2.18 11.13 3.61
N ILE A 232 -2.74 12.33 3.52
CA ILE A 232 -2.92 13.22 4.67
C ILE A 232 -3.94 12.59 5.62
N PRO A 233 -3.57 12.24 6.87
CA PRO A 233 -4.50 11.70 7.84
C PRO A 233 -5.66 12.66 8.12
N HIS A 234 -6.87 12.11 8.12
CA HIS A 234 -8.08 12.77 8.60
C HIS A 234 -8.55 12.16 9.92
N THR A 235 -8.61 10.82 9.99
CA THR A 235 -8.83 10.12 11.25
C THR A 235 -7.89 8.93 11.37
N PHE A 236 -7.63 8.49 12.58
CA PHE A 236 -6.88 7.26 12.81
C PHE A 236 -7.33 6.51 14.07
N ARG A 237 -6.88 5.26 14.17
CA ARG A 237 -7.02 4.38 15.34
C ARG A 237 -5.79 3.52 15.52
N ILE A 238 -5.63 3.00 16.73
CA ILE A 238 -4.50 2.14 17.10
C ILE A 238 -5.02 0.74 17.39
N VAL A 239 -4.26 -0.26 16.96
CA VAL A 239 -4.46 -1.66 17.36
C VAL A 239 -3.12 -2.31 17.66
N THR A 240 -3.15 -3.33 18.49
CA THR A 240 -1.99 -4.18 18.78
C THR A 240 -2.17 -5.58 18.24
N TYR A 241 -1.09 -6.31 18.02
CA TYR A 241 -1.14 -7.75 17.69
C TYR A 241 -0.01 -8.47 18.43
N LYS A 242 -0.28 -9.65 18.98
CA LYS A 242 0.72 -10.53 19.60
C LYS A 242 0.65 -11.91 18.96
N ASP A 243 1.77 -12.40 18.48
CA ASP A 243 1.86 -13.73 17.86
C ASP A 243 1.91 -14.79 18.95
N ASN A 244 0.76 -15.34 19.32
CA ASN A 244 0.68 -16.36 20.38
C ASN A 244 1.13 -17.77 19.92
N ASP A 245 1.26 -18.00 18.61
CA ASP A 245 1.38 -19.34 18.04
C ASP A 245 2.82 -19.66 17.61
N THR A 246 3.45 -18.80 16.82
CA THR A 246 4.74 -19.11 16.17
C THR A 246 5.93 -18.46 16.86
N ASN A 247 5.72 -17.30 17.49
CA ASN A 247 6.73 -16.65 18.31
C ASN A 247 6.09 -15.72 19.37
N PRO A 248 5.82 -16.20 20.60
CA PRO A 248 5.17 -15.42 21.66
C PRO A 248 5.93 -14.17 22.11
N ALA A 249 7.19 -14.01 21.67
CA ALA A 249 7.98 -12.82 21.89
C ALA A 249 7.76 -11.73 20.82
N LYS A 250 6.96 -11.98 19.77
CA LYS A 250 6.66 -11.00 18.73
C LYS A 250 5.32 -10.35 18.97
N SER A 251 5.35 -9.02 19.09
CA SER A 251 4.16 -8.19 19.08
C SER A 251 4.37 -6.95 18.21
N TYR A 252 3.27 -6.27 17.87
CA TYR A 252 3.26 -5.20 16.88
C TYR A 252 2.28 -4.09 17.27
N LEU A 253 2.65 -2.86 16.93
CA LEU A 253 1.80 -1.68 16.99
C LEU A 253 1.37 -1.32 15.57
N SER A 254 0.06 -1.21 15.34
CA SER A 254 -0.48 -0.77 14.04
C SER A 254 -1.33 0.48 14.18
N VAL A 255 -1.15 1.40 13.24
CA VAL A 255 -1.94 2.63 13.10
C VAL A 255 -2.77 2.50 11.84
N LEU A 256 -4.10 2.50 12.00
CA LEU A 256 -5.05 2.50 10.88
C LEU A 256 -5.50 3.92 10.60
N ILE A 257 -5.37 4.36 9.36
CA ILE A 257 -5.50 5.77 8.96
C ILE A 257 -6.54 5.88 7.85
N GLN A 258 -7.46 6.81 8.05
CA GLN A 258 -8.35 7.32 7.04
C GLN A 258 -7.77 8.64 6.54
N THR A 259 -7.60 8.80 5.23
CA THR A 259 -7.01 10.00 4.65
C THR A 259 -8.08 11.02 4.27
N ARG A 260 -7.67 12.28 4.14
CA ARG A 260 -8.53 13.33 3.57
C ARG A 260 -8.98 12.93 2.16
N GLY A 261 -10.27 13.13 1.88
CA GLY A 261 -10.86 12.79 0.58
C GLY A 261 -11.32 11.33 0.43
N SER A 262 -11.12 10.47 1.44
CA SER A 262 -11.70 9.13 1.40
C SER A 262 -13.23 9.17 1.51
N THR A 263 -13.87 8.27 0.78
CA THR A 263 -15.33 8.17 0.68
C THR A 263 -15.90 7.00 1.49
N VAL A 264 -15.04 6.12 2.00
CA VAL A 264 -15.39 4.93 2.78
C VAL A 264 -14.83 5.10 4.18
N ARG A 265 -15.62 4.75 5.21
CA ARG A 265 -15.13 4.74 6.58
C ARG A 265 -14.56 3.38 6.94
N GLY A 266 -13.41 3.37 7.58
CA GLY A 266 -12.81 2.19 8.20
C GLY A 266 -13.74 1.53 9.22
N ASN A 267 -13.55 0.23 9.45
CA ASN A 267 -14.30 -0.51 10.45
C ASN A 267 -13.95 0.02 11.85
N THR A 268 -14.98 0.30 12.65
CA THR A 268 -14.84 0.81 14.01
C THR A 268 -15.39 -0.13 15.07
N LYS A 269 -16.18 -1.14 14.68
CA LYS A 269 -16.81 -2.08 15.62
C LYS A 269 -15.87 -3.23 15.92
N GLN A 270 -15.59 -3.46 17.20
CA GLN A 270 -14.71 -4.55 17.65
C GLN A 270 -13.39 -4.60 16.85
N LEU A 271 -12.82 -3.43 16.55
CA LEU A 271 -11.70 -3.30 15.62
C LEU A 271 -10.50 -4.11 16.09
N GLN A 272 -10.15 -4.02 17.37
CA GLN A 272 -9.05 -4.76 17.98
C GLN A 272 -9.22 -6.29 17.83
N SER A 273 -10.40 -6.83 18.20
CA SER A 273 -10.70 -8.27 18.00
C SER A 273 -10.67 -8.68 16.53
N SER A 274 -11.26 -7.88 15.65
CA SER A 274 -11.33 -8.17 14.21
C SER A 274 -9.94 -8.14 13.56
N TRP A 275 -9.10 -7.20 14.00
CA TRP A 275 -7.69 -7.09 13.60
C TRP A 275 -6.89 -8.33 13.99
N ASN A 276 -7.05 -8.83 15.21
CA ASN A 276 -6.31 -10.03 15.64
C ASN A 276 -6.82 -11.28 14.91
N ALA A 277 -8.14 -11.42 14.77
CA ALA A 277 -8.75 -12.55 14.08
C ALA A 277 -8.30 -12.67 12.61
N GLN A 278 -8.17 -11.55 11.88
CA GLN A 278 -7.74 -11.61 10.47
C GLN A 278 -6.29 -12.10 10.30
N TRP A 279 -5.38 -11.71 11.19
CA TRP A 279 -3.97 -12.11 11.08
C TRP A 279 -3.77 -13.57 11.49
N VAL A 280 -4.49 -14.01 12.53
CA VAL A 280 -4.57 -15.44 12.90
C VAL A 280 -5.16 -16.26 11.75
N ALA A 281 -6.26 -15.81 11.13
CA ALA A 281 -6.87 -16.52 10.00
C ALA A 281 -5.97 -16.57 8.76
N ALA A 282 -5.21 -15.51 8.50
CA ALA A 282 -4.20 -15.47 7.44
C ALA A 282 -2.96 -16.31 7.77
N ASN A 283 -2.78 -16.71 9.04
CA ASN A 283 -1.63 -17.46 9.55
C ASN A 283 -0.28 -16.79 9.19
N VAL A 284 -0.25 -15.46 9.27
CA VAL A 284 0.93 -14.63 9.03
C VAL A 284 0.93 -13.42 9.95
N ASN A 285 2.12 -12.90 10.23
CA ASN A 285 2.32 -11.71 11.04
C ASN A 285 2.08 -10.41 10.24
N PRO A 286 1.63 -9.30 10.87
CA PRO A 286 1.45 -8.01 10.20
C PRO A 286 2.68 -7.48 9.46
N VAL A 287 3.88 -7.80 9.97
CA VAL A 287 5.16 -7.51 9.35
C VAL A 287 5.82 -8.84 8.94
N PRO A 288 6.27 -8.99 7.68
CA PRO A 288 6.89 -10.23 7.23
C PRO A 288 8.27 -10.46 7.88
N VAL A 289 8.70 -11.72 7.88
CA VAL A 289 10.00 -12.12 8.46
C VAL A 289 11.16 -11.36 7.80
N GLY A 290 12.10 -10.91 8.64
CA GLY A 290 13.27 -10.15 8.19
C GLY A 290 12.99 -8.66 7.90
N LYS A 291 11.80 -8.17 8.26
CA LYS A 291 11.39 -6.77 8.23
C LYS A 291 10.92 -6.34 9.62
N SER A 292 10.99 -5.05 9.89
CA SER A 292 10.46 -4.47 11.13
C SER A 292 9.33 -3.47 10.96
N ALA A 293 8.97 -3.13 9.72
CA ALA A 293 7.79 -2.33 9.45
C ALA A 293 7.10 -2.70 8.13
N SER A 294 5.80 -2.42 8.06
CA SER A 294 4.98 -2.52 6.86
C SER A 294 4.02 -1.34 6.71
N ILE A 295 3.72 -0.99 5.46
CA ILE A 295 2.69 -0.03 5.06
C ILE A 295 1.75 -0.74 4.10
N ILE A 296 0.46 -0.70 4.38
CA ILE A 296 -0.56 -1.44 3.65
C ILE A 296 -1.64 -0.45 3.21
N ILE A 297 -1.84 -0.29 1.90
CA ILE A 297 -2.81 0.63 1.32
C ILE A 297 -3.97 -0.20 0.75
N ASN A 298 -5.17 0.15 1.17
CA ASN A 298 -6.40 -0.51 0.75
C ASN A 298 -6.59 -0.44 -0.76
N ASN A 299 -6.92 -1.57 -1.37
CA ASN A 299 -7.04 -1.65 -2.82
C ASN A 299 -8.12 -0.73 -3.40
N ALA A 300 -9.28 -0.62 -2.74
CA ALA A 300 -10.40 0.20 -3.21
C ALA A 300 -10.03 1.68 -3.13
N PHE A 301 -9.44 2.10 -2.01
CA PHE A 301 -8.92 3.45 -1.86
C PHE A 301 -7.86 3.77 -2.92
N PHE A 302 -6.91 2.86 -3.16
CA PHE A 302 -5.88 3.04 -4.20
C PHE A 302 -6.51 3.21 -5.60
N VAL A 303 -7.56 2.45 -5.93
CA VAL A 303 -8.28 2.65 -7.21
C VAL A 303 -8.95 4.02 -7.27
N THR A 304 -9.70 4.39 -6.23
CA THR A 304 -10.55 5.59 -6.27
C THR A 304 -9.74 6.87 -6.20
N SER A 305 -8.67 6.87 -5.41
CA SER A 305 -7.93 8.08 -5.05
C SER A 305 -6.69 8.30 -5.92
N PHE A 306 -6.11 7.23 -6.47
CA PHE A 306 -4.87 7.30 -7.26
C PHE A 306 -5.07 6.92 -8.73
N ILE A 307 -5.63 5.74 -9.01
CA ILE A 307 -5.77 5.23 -10.39
C ILE A 307 -6.85 5.99 -11.17
N THR A 308 -8.05 6.09 -10.61
CA THR A 308 -9.22 6.63 -11.32
C THR A 308 -9.07 8.10 -11.74
N PRO A 309 -8.61 9.02 -10.85
CA PRO A 309 -8.45 10.43 -11.22
C PRO A 309 -7.43 10.60 -12.34
N THR A 310 -6.33 9.84 -12.30
CA THR A 310 -5.31 9.84 -13.34
C THR A 310 -5.88 9.41 -14.68
N LEU A 311 -6.54 8.25 -14.72
CA LEU A 311 -7.06 7.68 -15.96
C LEU A 311 -8.14 8.59 -16.58
N LYS A 312 -9.05 9.14 -15.77
CA LYS A 312 -10.09 10.07 -16.23
C LYS A 312 -9.53 11.43 -16.65
N GLY A 313 -8.41 11.87 -16.05
CA GLY A 313 -7.73 13.12 -16.43
C GLY A 313 -7.21 13.15 -17.87
N SER A 314 -7.04 11.99 -18.52
CA SER A 314 -6.61 11.89 -19.92
C SER A 314 -7.65 12.38 -20.94
N ASN A 315 -8.91 12.59 -20.54
CA ASN A 315 -10.07 12.83 -21.42
C ASN A 315 -10.32 11.74 -22.48
N GLN A 316 -9.57 10.64 -22.47
CA GLN A 316 -9.75 9.50 -23.39
C GLN A 316 -10.54 8.37 -22.75
N ILE A 317 -10.51 8.27 -21.42
CA ILE A 317 -11.26 7.29 -20.64
C ILE A 317 -12.46 7.97 -20.00
N THR A 318 -13.66 7.44 -20.25
CA THR A 318 -14.92 7.94 -19.66
C THR A 318 -15.23 7.30 -18.33
N ASP A 319 -14.89 6.02 -18.19
CA ASP A 319 -15.17 5.27 -16.98
C ASP A 319 -14.09 4.27 -16.61
N VAL A 320 -13.96 4.04 -15.30
CA VAL A 320 -13.00 3.11 -14.70
C VAL A 320 -13.75 2.35 -13.62
N VAL A 321 -13.83 1.04 -13.78
CA VAL A 321 -14.56 0.16 -12.86
C VAL A 321 -13.61 -0.92 -12.35
N PRO A 322 -13.51 -1.15 -11.02
CA PRO A 322 -12.79 -2.30 -10.48
C PRO A 322 -13.37 -3.61 -11.04
N GLU A 323 -12.50 -4.54 -11.44
CA GLU A 323 -12.90 -5.86 -11.92
C GLU A 323 -12.28 -6.93 -11.01
N ALA A 324 -13.08 -7.94 -10.65
CA ALA A 324 -12.61 -9.03 -9.81
C ALA A 324 -11.62 -9.91 -10.58
N LEU A 325 -10.45 -10.14 -9.98
CA LEU A 325 -9.48 -11.13 -10.47
C LEU A 325 -9.98 -12.55 -10.22
N LYS A 326 -9.39 -13.52 -10.94
CA LYS A 326 -9.66 -14.94 -10.64
C LYS A 326 -9.14 -15.30 -9.24
N PRO A 327 -9.72 -16.31 -8.56
CA PRO A 327 -9.34 -16.66 -7.18
C PRO A 327 -7.87 -17.06 -6.97
N ASP A 328 -7.17 -17.46 -8.04
CA ASP A 328 -5.77 -17.86 -8.07
C ASP A 328 -4.81 -16.72 -8.47
N GLU A 329 -5.35 -15.63 -9.02
CA GLU A 329 -4.62 -14.43 -9.41
C GLU A 329 -4.44 -13.49 -8.20
N SER A 330 -3.39 -12.66 -8.26
CA SER A 330 -3.10 -11.66 -7.23
C SER A 330 -2.97 -10.28 -7.88
N GLY A 331 -3.41 -9.26 -7.16
CA GLY A 331 -3.39 -7.90 -7.66
C GLY A 331 -4.72 -7.16 -7.56
N LEU A 332 -4.80 -6.17 -8.41
CA LEU A 332 -5.91 -5.25 -8.58
C LEU A 332 -6.12 -5.05 -10.08
N GLN A 333 -7.32 -5.31 -10.56
CA GLN A 333 -7.69 -5.08 -11.97
C GLN A 333 -8.73 -3.99 -12.08
N VAL A 334 -8.56 -3.12 -13.07
CA VAL A 334 -9.57 -2.15 -13.47
C VAL A 334 -9.89 -2.32 -14.94
N LYS A 335 -11.18 -2.21 -15.26
CA LYS A 335 -11.71 -2.15 -16.62
C LYS A 335 -12.00 -0.69 -16.96
N CYS A 336 -11.43 -0.24 -18.08
CA CYS A 336 -11.58 1.11 -18.59
C CYS A 336 -12.57 1.15 -19.75
N THR A 337 -13.41 2.17 -19.80
CA THR A 337 -14.25 2.51 -20.94
C THR A 337 -13.61 3.67 -21.70
N TRP A 338 -13.31 3.45 -22.98
CA TRP A 338 -12.65 4.44 -23.83
C TRP A 338 -13.66 5.30 -24.60
N ASN A 339 -13.30 6.54 -24.94
CA ASN A 339 -14.12 7.37 -25.81
C ASN A 339 -14.21 6.79 -27.22
N LYS A 340 -15.42 6.79 -27.81
CA LYS A 340 -15.54 6.50 -29.24
C LYS A 340 -14.71 7.52 -30.02
N SER A 341 -13.95 7.04 -30.99
CA SER A 341 -13.06 7.87 -31.78
C SER A 341 -13.46 7.74 -33.24
N VAL A 342 -13.63 8.90 -33.90
CA VAL A 342 -13.94 8.96 -35.33
C VAL A 342 -12.66 9.41 -36.04
N LYS A 343 -12.11 8.55 -36.90
CA LYS A 343 -11.04 8.93 -37.82
C LYS A 343 -11.70 9.55 -39.05
N THR A 344 -11.78 10.87 -39.09
CA THR A 344 -12.58 11.65 -40.06
C THR A 344 -11.94 11.86 -41.43
N ASP A 345 -10.71 11.41 -41.65
CA ASP A 345 -10.02 11.66 -42.92
C ASP A 345 -10.48 10.68 -43.99
N SER A 346 -11.57 11.00 -44.69
CA SER A 346 -11.87 10.36 -45.96
C SER A 346 -10.74 10.68 -46.94
N LYS A 347 -9.88 9.70 -47.22
CA LYS A 347 -8.74 9.89 -48.13
C LYS A 347 -9.11 9.42 -49.52
N HIS A 348 -9.01 10.34 -50.48
CA HIS A 348 -9.09 10.03 -51.90
C HIS A 348 -7.69 9.76 -52.44
N PHE A 349 -7.43 8.50 -52.80
CA PHE A 349 -6.17 8.13 -53.44
C PHE A 349 -6.35 8.09 -54.96
N LYS A 350 -5.47 8.77 -55.68
CA LYS A 350 -5.25 8.63 -57.12
C LYS A 350 -3.88 8.02 -57.35
N ASP A 351 -3.71 6.75 -56.98
CA ASP A 351 -2.50 6.03 -57.31
C ASP A 351 -2.64 5.33 -58.65
N LYS A 352 -1.77 5.67 -59.61
CA LYS A 352 -1.52 4.81 -60.75
C LYS A 352 -0.65 3.66 -60.26
N ILE A 353 -1.26 2.56 -59.81
CA ILE A 353 -0.52 1.32 -59.62
C ILE A 353 -0.05 0.89 -61.02
N ASN A 354 1.21 1.18 -61.33
CA ASN A 354 1.83 0.83 -62.60
C ASN A 354 2.26 -0.64 -62.51
N ASP A 355 1.36 -1.54 -62.90
CA ASP A 355 1.78 -2.86 -63.36
C ASP A 355 2.23 -2.75 -64.82
N PRO A 356 3.42 -3.27 -65.20
CA PRO A 356 3.94 -3.21 -66.57
C PRO A 356 3.16 -4.05 -67.60
N TYR A 357 2.17 -4.85 -67.19
CA TYR A 357 1.30 -5.60 -68.11
C TYR A 357 -0.12 -5.01 -68.12
N ASP A 358 -0.90 -5.28 -69.17
CA ASP A 358 -2.27 -4.77 -69.45
C ASP A 358 -3.36 -5.15 -68.43
N GLU A 359 -3.05 -5.03 -67.14
CA GLU A 359 -3.89 -5.40 -66.02
C GLU A 359 -4.76 -4.21 -65.53
N PRO A 360 -5.93 -4.51 -64.92
CA PRO A 360 -6.85 -3.50 -64.40
C PRO A 360 -6.17 -2.51 -63.44
N LYS A 361 -6.34 -1.21 -63.70
CA LYS A 361 -5.79 -0.13 -62.86
C LYS A 361 -6.85 0.45 -61.93
N LEU A 362 -6.52 0.56 -60.65
CA LEU A 362 -7.37 1.28 -59.68
C LEU A 362 -7.14 2.79 -59.88
N THR A 363 -8.17 3.52 -60.31
CA THR A 363 -8.03 4.93 -60.72
C THR A 363 -8.52 5.91 -59.66
N LYS A 364 -9.39 5.45 -58.77
CA LYS A 364 -9.89 6.18 -57.60
C LYS A 364 -10.20 5.19 -56.50
N VAL A 365 -9.78 5.50 -55.28
CA VAL A 365 -10.24 4.82 -54.06
C VAL A 365 -10.82 5.85 -53.12
N ASP A 366 -11.98 5.52 -52.58
CA ASP A 366 -12.64 6.26 -51.53
C ASP A 366 -12.77 5.37 -50.29
N VAL A 367 -12.17 5.83 -49.20
CA VAL A 367 -12.19 5.18 -47.89
C VAL A 367 -13.03 6.08 -46.97
N PRO A 368 -14.24 5.67 -46.58
CA PRO A 368 -15.05 6.44 -45.65
C PRO A 368 -14.36 6.59 -44.30
N ALA A 369 -14.72 7.65 -43.58
CA ALA A 369 -14.30 7.86 -42.19
C ALA A 369 -14.60 6.61 -41.34
N LEU A 370 -13.64 6.25 -40.50
CA LEU A 370 -13.76 5.12 -39.61
C LEU A 370 -14.33 5.58 -38.27
N ASP A 371 -15.58 5.24 -37.99
CA ASP A 371 -16.10 5.26 -36.62
C ASP A 371 -15.75 3.92 -35.98
N TYR A 372 -14.88 3.93 -34.97
CA TYR A 372 -14.57 2.74 -34.22
C TYR A 372 -14.91 2.93 -32.74
N ASN A 373 -15.52 1.90 -32.19
CA ASN A 373 -15.81 1.82 -30.77
C ASN A 373 -14.81 0.86 -30.12
N PRO A 374 -13.82 1.36 -29.37
CA PRO A 374 -12.85 0.51 -28.68
C PRO A 374 -13.46 -0.37 -27.58
N ASN A 375 -14.75 -0.17 -27.27
CA ASN A 375 -15.52 -0.91 -26.28
C ASN A 375 -16.55 -1.86 -26.94
N ASP A 376 -16.39 -2.21 -28.22
CA ASP A 376 -17.26 -3.18 -28.88
C ASP A 376 -17.31 -4.50 -28.07
N PRO A 377 -18.50 -5.05 -27.77
CA PRO A 377 -18.65 -6.28 -26.98
C PRO A 377 -18.00 -7.53 -27.61
N ARG A 378 -17.65 -7.48 -28.91
CA ARG A 378 -16.88 -8.53 -29.59
C ARG A 378 -15.39 -8.50 -29.24
N GLY A 379 -14.94 -7.42 -28.62
CA GLY A 379 -13.57 -7.22 -28.13
C GLY A 379 -13.42 -7.49 -26.63
N LEU A 380 -12.19 -7.33 -26.16
CA LEU A 380 -11.84 -7.23 -24.74
C LEU A 380 -11.64 -5.74 -24.44
N PRO A 381 -12.37 -5.11 -23.50
CA PRO A 381 -12.13 -3.71 -23.12
C PRO A 381 -10.72 -3.54 -22.54
N LEU A 382 -10.22 -2.31 -22.46
CA LEU A 382 -8.91 -2.04 -21.84
C LEU A 382 -8.96 -2.46 -20.37
N ARG A 383 -8.16 -3.46 -20.02
CA ARG A 383 -7.92 -3.92 -18.65
C ARG A 383 -6.51 -3.53 -18.24
N ILE A 384 -6.40 -2.96 -17.05
CA ILE A 384 -5.14 -2.61 -16.41
C ILE A 384 -5.07 -3.42 -15.12
N THR A 385 -4.09 -4.30 -15.02
CA THR A 385 -3.89 -5.15 -13.84
C THR A 385 -2.59 -4.78 -13.15
N PHE A 386 -2.68 -4.27 -11.93
CA PHE A 386 -1.56 -4.03 -11.03
C PHE A 386 -1.39 -5.27 -10.16
N GLY A 387 -0.30 -6.01 -10.31
CA GLY A 387 -0.15 -7.29 -9.61
C GLY A 387 1.20 -7.93 -9.87
N GLN A 388 1.34 -9.21 -9.57
CA GLN A 388 2.62 -9.92 -9.76
C GLN A 388 2.56 -10.87 -10.95
N ALA A 389 2.46 -10.32 -12.17
CA ALA A 389 2.37 -11.12 -13.40
C ALA A 389 3.60 -12.02 -13.62
N GLN A 390 4.76 -11.64 -13.06
CA GLN A 390 6.01 -12.39 -13.14
C GLN A 390 6.24 -13.36 -11.96
N GLY A 391 5.25 -13.54 -11.08
CA GLY A 391 5.36 -14.36 -9.87
C GLY A 391 5.46 -13.53 -8.58
N LEU A 392 4.96 -14.07 -7.47
CA LEU A 392 4.86 -13.32 -6.20
C LEU A 392 6.20 -12.94 -5.58
N ASP A 393 7.26 -13.69 -5.87
CA ASP A 393 8.62 -13.38 -5.43
C ASP A 393 9.18 -12.16 -6.17
N LYS A 394 8.59 -11.75 -7.30
CA LYS A 394 8.98 -10.57 -8.09
C LYS A 394 8.16 -9.31 -7.77
N PRO A 395 8.78 -8.11 -7.86
CA PRO A 395 8.07 -6.85 -7.66
C PRO A 395 6.81 -6.74 -8.52
N ALA A 396 5.86 -5.93 -8.08
CA ALA A 396 4.63 -5.70 -8.81
C ALA A 396 4.91 -5.09 -10.20
N THR A 397 4.10 -5.52 -11.15
CA THR A 397 4.10 -5.17 -12.57
C THR A 397 2.71 -4.67 -12.95
N ILE A 398 2.62 -4.03 -14.11
CA ILE A 398 1.35 -3.62 -14.71
C ILE A 398 1.15 -4.40 -16.00
N LEU A 399 0.07 -5.16 -16.07
CA LEU A 399 -0.36 -5.85 -17.27
C LEU A 399 -1.47 -5.03 -17.95
N LEU A 400 -1.23 -4.64 -19.19
CA LEU A 400 -2.24 -4.05 -20.07
C LEU A 400 -2.78 -5.11 -21.03
N GLU A 401 -4.09 -5.32 -21.01
CA GLU A 401 -4.79 -6.18 -21.95
C GLU A 401 -5.88 -5.38 -22.66
N TRP A 402 -5.87 -5.40 -23.98
CA TRP A 402 -6.91 -4.72 -24.77
C TRP A 402 -7.07 -5.43 -26.10
N LYS A 403 -8.31 -5.68 -26.51
CA LYS A 403 -8.60 -6.22 -27.84
C LYS A 403 -9.79 -5.52 -28.43
N TYR A 404 -9.60 -4.83 -29.54
CA TYR A 404 -10.72 -4.28 -30.31
C TYR A 404 -10.55 -4.56 -31.79
N SER A 405 -11.66 -4.57 -32.49
CA SER A 405 -11.69 -4.77 -33.93
C SER A 405 -12.54 -3.69 -34.54
N PHE A 406 -12.15 -3.24 -35.73
CA PHE A 406 -13.03 -2.42 -36.55
C PHE A 406 -13.12 -3.01 -37.95
N HIS A 407 -14.23 -2.69 -38.61
CA HIS A 407 -14.48 -3.08 -39.97
C HIS A 407 -14.42 -1.83 -40.85
N GLN A 408 -13.51 -1.83 -41.82
CA GLN A 408 -13.36 -0.75 -42.78
C GLN A 408 -13.83 -1.25 -44.13
N THR A 409 -14.70 -0.48 -44.77
CA THR A 409 -15.06 -0.67 -46.17
C THR A 409 -14.36 0.36 -47.03
N TRP A 410 -14.27 0.10 -48.32
CA TRP A 410 -13.79 1.06 -49.30
C TRP A 410 -14.53 0.84 -50.63
N THR A 411 -14.62 1.91 -51.41
CA THR A 411 -15.12 1.85 -52.79
C THR A 411 -14.05 2.37 -53.72
N GLY A 412 -14.05 1.90 -54.97
CA GLY A 412 -13.09 2.36 -55.96
C GLY A 412 -13.59 2.20 -57.38
N VAL A 413 -12.84 2.74 -58.31
CA VAL A 413 -13.11 2.63 -59.75
C VAL A 413 -11.91 1.96 -60.40
N MET A 414 -12.14 0.78 -60.94
CA MET A 414 -11.15 0.01 -61.67
C MET A 414 -11.32 0.25 -63.16
N SER A 415 -10.27 0.69 -63.85
CA SER A 415 -10.25 0.83 -65.30
C SER A 415 -9.55 -0.38 -65.91
N CYS A 416 -10.28 -1.18 -66.70
CA CYS A 416 -9.68 -2.24 -67.50
C CYS A 416 -9.76 -1.91 -68.98
N HIS A 417 -8.72 -2.32 -69.72
CA HIS A 417 -8.74 -2.32 -71.17
C HIS A 417 -9.57 -3.52 -71.63
N VAL A 418 -10.73 -3.26 -72.23
CA VAL A 418 -11.52 -4.32 -72.87
C VAL A 418 -11.23 -4.25 -74.36
N VAL A 419 -10.61 -5.30 -74.89
CA VAL A 419 -10.51 -5.51 -76.34
C VAL A 419 -11.90 -5.94 -76.81
N LEU A 420 -12.57 -5.05 -77.54
CA LEU A 420 -13.78 -5.41 -78.26
C LEU A 420 -13.34 -6.12 -79.54
N ASN A 421 -13.58 -7.43 -79.62
CA ASN A 421 -13.51 -8.12 -80.91
C ASN A 421 -14.62 -7.53 -81.79
N ALA A 422 -14.24 -6.65 -82.72
CA ALA A 422 -15.06 -6.44 -83.89
C ALA A 422 -14.87 -7.68 -84.77
N ASP A 423 -15.97 -8.32 -85.17
CA ASP A 423 -15.98 -9.48 -86.07
C ASP A 423 -15.46 -9.17 -87.50
N ASP A 424 -14.76 -8.05 -87.71
CA ASP A 424 -14.20 -7.66 -89.00
C ASP A 424 -12.68 -7.53 -88.95
N TRP A 425 -12.03 -8.38 -89.75
CA TRP A 425 -10.59 -8.62 -89.85
C TRP A 425 -9.74 -7.45 -90.35
N ARG A 426 -10.25 -6.21 -90.37
CA ARG A 426 -9.49 -5.00 -90.73
C ARG A 426 -10.06 -3.76 -90.06
N GLY A 427 -9.46 -3.31 -88.97
CA GLY A 427 -9.61 -1.92 -88.51
C GLY A 427 -9.51 -1.74 -86.99
N ASP A 428 -8.36 -1.19 -86.56
CA ASP A 428 -8.06 -0.56 -85.28
C ASP A 428 -8.70 -1.16 -84.01
N GLU A 429 -7.88 -1.86 -83.21
CA GLU A 429 -8.20 -2.20 -81.82
C GLU A 429 -8.60 -0.93 -81.04
N ARG A 430 -9.91 -0.72 -80.85
CA ARG A 430 -10.39 0.33 -79.97
C ARG A 430 -10.36 -0.18 -78.54
N VAL A 431 -9.23 0.08 -77.89
CA VAL A 431 -9.10 -0.12 -76.45
C VAL A 431 -9.94 0.94 -75.73
N MET A 432 -11.14 0.56 -75.28
CA MET A 432 -11.98 1.43 -74.46
C MET A 432 -11.70 1.17 -72.98
N PRO A 433 -11.35 2.19 -72.17
CA PRO A 433 -11.26 2.02 -70.73
C PRO A 433 -12.65 1.77 -70.15
N LYS A 434 -12.89 0.55 -69.66
CA LYS A 434 -14.12 0.22 -68.93
C LYS A 434 -13.89 0.46 -67.45
N ASN A 435 -14.52 1.51 -66.93
CA ASN A 435 -14.53 1.80 -65.50
C ASN A 435 -15.58 0.94 -64.79
N THR A 436 -15.14 0.01 -63.96
CA THR A 436 -15.98 -0.87 -63.15
C THR A 436 -15.88 -0.44 -61.69
N PRO A 437 -17.00 -0.09 -61.03
CA PRO A 437 -17.02 0.14 -59.59
C PRO A 437 -16.61 -1.14 -58.86
N VAL A 438 -15.69 -1.01 -57.91
CA VAL A 438 -15.25 -2.08 -57.02
C VAL A 438 -15.52 -1.66 -55.59
N LYS A 439 -15.83 -2.65 -54.75
CA LYS A 439 -15.99 -2.46 -53.31
C LYS A 439 -15.25 -3.58 -52.60
N GLY A 440 -14.63 -3.25 -51.48
CA GLY A 440 -13.98 -4.20 -50.61
C GLY A 440 -14.11 -3.78 -49.16
N GLY A 441 -13.70 -4.67 -48.29
CA GLY A 441 -13.67 -4.43 -46.86
C GLY A 441 -12.70 -5.37 -46.19
N PHE A 442 -12.30 -4.99 -44.99
CA PHE A 442 -11.47 -5.80 -44.12
C PHE A 442 -11.82 -5.52 -42.67
N THR A 443 -11.54 -6.50 -41.82
CA THR A 443 -11.58 -6.37 -40.37
C THR A 443 -10.16 -6.35 -39.86
N ALA A 444 -9.77 -5.27 -39.18
CA ALA A 444 -8.51 -5.21 -38.45
C ALA A 444 -8.78 -5.44 -36.97
N THR A 445 -8.05 -6.38 -36.36
CA THR A 445 -8.11 -6.70 -34.93
C THR A 445 -6.79 -6.31 -34.29
N PHE A 446 -6.88 -5.44 -33.30
CA PHE A 446 -5.75 -4.95 -32.51
C PHE A 446 -5.77 -5.69 -31.19
N THR A 447 -4.65 -6.33 -30.84
CA THR A 447 -4.47 -7.01 -29.56
C THR A 447 -3.25 -6.43 -28.86
N LEU A 448 -3.48 -5.93 -27.66
CA LEU A 448 -2.47 -5.51 -26.69
C LEU A 448 -2.46 -6.52 -25.56
N ASN A 449 -1.28 -7.04 -25.27
CA ASN A 449 -0.98 -7.81 -24.07
C ASN A 449 0.48 -7.52 -23.69
N LYS A 450 0.69 -6.52 -22.83
CA LYS A 450 2.03 -6.01 -22.50
C LYS A 450 2.18 -5.84 -20.99
N VAL A 451 3.31 -6.32 -20.48
CA VAL A 451 3.71 -6.18 -19.08
C VAL A 451 4.73 -5.06 -18.97
N PHE A 452 4.52 -4.17 -17.99
CA PHE A 452 5.41 -3.08 -17.63
C PHE A 452 5.91 -3.30 -16.21
N ASP A 453 7.22 -3.12 -16.02
CA ASP A 453 7.78 -3.10 -14.68
C ASP A 453 7.43 -1.77 -14.01
N ILE A 454 6.99 -1.83 -12.76
CA ILE A 454 6.82 -0.62 -11.95
C ILE A 454 8.22 -0.13 -11.59
N LYS A 455 8.49 1.17 -11.82
CA LYS A 455 9.78 1.76 -11.46
C LYS A 455 10.10 1.48 -9.98
N PRO A 456 11.39 1.33 -9.62
CA PRO A 456 11.77 1.12 -8.23
C PRO A 456 11.13 2.19 -7.35
N LEU A 457 10.54 1.75 -6.23
CA LEU A 457 10.03 2.66 -5.20
C LEU A 457 11.14 3.64 -4.82
N THR A 458 10.80 4.91 -4.67
CA THR A 458 11.69 5.83 -3.95
C THR A 458 11.44 5.70 -2.46
N GLN A 459 12.17 6.47 -1.65
CA GLN A 459 12.01 6.40 -0.21
C GLN A 459 10.68 6.92 0.29
N GLU A 460 10.05 7.86 -0.39
CA GLU A 460 8.80 8.49 0.10
C GLU A 460 7.65 8.38 -0.89
N ASP A 461 7.99 8.06 -2.14
CA ASP A 461 7.07 8.21 -3.26
C ASP A 461 6.98 6.94 -4.10
N LEU A 462 5.76 6.65 -4.51
CA LEU A 462 5.47 5.77 -5.64
C LEU A 462 5.18 6.63 -6.87
N ASN A 463 5.99 6.44 -7.92
CA ASN A 463 5.75 7.02 -9.24
C ASN A 463 5.55 5.89 -10.25
N VAL A 464 4.37 5.89 -10.87
CA VAL A 464 4.02 4.95 -11.93
C VAL A 464 3.80 5.73 -13.20
N SER A 465 4.58 5.40 -14.23
CA SER A 465 4.34 5.89 -15.58
C SER A 465 4.32 4.73 -16.56
N ILE A 466 3.33 4.74 -17.44
CA ILE A 466 3.16 3.77 -18.51
C ILE A 466 3.25 4.55 -19.82
N ASP A 467 4.25 4.22 -20.62
CA ASP A 467 4.42 4.71 -21.97
C ASP A 467 4.06 3.60 -22.95
N PHE A 468 3.02 3.83 -23.73
CA PHE A 468 2.51 2.86 -24.69
C PHE A 468 2.57 3.39 -26.11
N ASN A 469 3.30 2.67 -26.98
CA ASN A 469 3.56 3.08 -28.35
C ASN A 469 2.68 2.33 -29.34
N LYS A 470 2.49 2.92 -30.53
CA LYS A 470 1.68 2.32 -31.61
C LYS A 470 2.24 0.96 -32.06
N ASP A 471 3.54 0.77 -31.97
CA ASP A 471 4.24 -0.46 -32.41
C ASP A 471 4.06 -1.64 -31.44
N ASP A 472 3.55 -1.39 -30.24
CA ASP A 472 3.32 -2.43 -29.24
C ASP A 472 2.07 -3.28 -29.53
N TRP A 473 1.27 -2.88 -30.53
CA TRP A 473 0.07 -3.59 -30.93
C TRP A 473 0.38 -4.78 -31.83
N LYS A 474 -0.18 -5.95 -31.51
CA LYS A 474 -0.32 -7.02 -32.48
C LYS A 474 -1.54 -6.74 -33.35
N VAL A 475 -1.34 -6.58 -34.66
CA VAL A 475 -2.42 -6.33 -35.61
C VAL A 475 -2.66 -7.55 -36.49
N GLU A 476 -3.90 -8.02 -36.51
CA GLU A 476 -4.36 -9.07 -37.42
C GLU A 476 -5.39 -8.48 -38.37
N VAL A 477 -5.10 -8.52 -39.68
CA VAL A 477 -6.01 -8.03 -40.72
C VAL A 477 -6.63 -9.20 -41.46
N LYS A 478 -7.95 -9.26 -41.49
CA LYS A 478 -8.73 -10.26 -42.21
C LYS A 478 -9.57 -9.59 -43.29
N PRO A 479 -9.31 -9.80 -44.59
CA PRO A 479 -10.15 -9.28 -45.66
C PRO A 479 -11.50 -9.99 -45.67
N ASP A 480 -12.53 -9.32 -46.20
CA ASP A 480 -13.85 -9.94 -46.37
C ASP A 480 -13.83 -11.08 -47.39
N GLU A 481 -14.63 -12.14 -47.16
CA GLU A 481 -14.74 -13.25 -48.11
C GLU A 481 -15.28 -12.76 -49.47
N ALA A 482 -14.55 -13.13 -50.53
CA ALA A 482 -14.80 -12.71 -51.89
C ALA A 482 -15.85 -13.60 -52.60
N GLY A 483 -17.05 -13.07 -52.89
CA GLY A 483 -17.98 -13.68 -53.86
C GLY A 483 -17.75 -13.20 -55.32
N ASN A 484 -17.10 -14.05 -56.13
CA ASN A 484 -17.00 -14.19 -57.61
C ASN A 484 -16.63 -12.97 -58.49
N LEU A 485 -15.79 -13.20 -59.53
CA LEU A 485 -14.85 -12.27 -60.23
C LEU A 485 -13.78 -11.67 -59.29
N ARG A 486 -14.19 -11.44 -58.04
CA ARG A 486 -13.43 -11.13 -56.83
C ARG A 486 -12.31 -12.12 -56.45
N GLN A 487 -12.26 -13.34 -56.97
CA GLN A 487 -11.18 -14.31 -56.69
C GLN A 487 -9.86 -13.95 -57.39
N ARG A 488 -9.87 -13.26 -58.54
CA ARG A 488 -8.64 -12.87 -59.27
C ARG A 488 -8.02 -11.58 -58.75
N LEU A 489 -8.84 -10.61 -58.34
CA LEU A 489 -8.37 -9.44 -57.57
C LEU A 489 -8.01 -9.80 -56.12
N GLY A 490 -8.50 -10.95 -55.62
CA GLY A 490 -8.04 -11.53 -54.37
C GLY A 490 -6.52 -11.81 -54.37
N ALA A 491 -5.95 -12.30 -55.46
CA ALA A 491 -4.50 -12.51 -55.51
C ALA A 491 -3.69 -11.19 -55.42
N THR A 492 -4.23 -10.08 -55.91
CA THR A 492 -3.53 -8.78 -55.98
C THR A 492 -3.89 -7.82 -54.82
N PHE A 493 -5.05 -7.99 -54.19
CA PHE A 493 -5.64 -7.04 -53.21
C PHE A 493 -6.28 -7.70 -51.97
N GLY A 494 -5.89 -8.94 -51.63
CA GLY A 494 -6.22 -9.54 -50.32
C GLY A 494 -7.31 -10.62 -50.34
N GLY A 495 -7.12 -11.66 -51.12
CA GLY A 495 -7.99 -12.81 -51.27
C GLY A 495 -7.15 -14.02 -51.66
N THR A 496 -6.29 -14.43 -50.74
CA THR A 496 -5.93 -15.81 -50.36
C THR A 496 -4.71 -15.70 -49.44
N GLU A 497 -4.95 -15.93 -48.14
CA GLU A 497 -4.00 -16.35 -47.09
C GLU A 497 -2.70 -15.55 -46.81
N GLN A 498 -2.29 -14.57 -47.61
CA GLN A 498 -1.06 -13.81 -47.38
C GLN A 498 -1.31 -12.33 -47.08
N VAL A 499 -1.07 -11.95 -45.83
CA VAL A 499 -1.11 -10.57 -45.26
C VAL A 499 -0.26 -9.55 -46.05
N GLY A 500 0.63 -10.02 -46.94
CA GLY A 500 1.51 -9.19 -47.77
C GLY A 500 0.79 -8.25 -48.76
N TYR A 501 -0.41 -8.58 -49.22
CA TYR A 501 -1.07 -7.91 -50.36
C TYR A 501 -2.11 -6.84 -50.00
N LEU A 502 -2.24 -6.43 -48.74
CA LEU A 502 -3.03 -5.23 -48.41
C LEU A 502 -2.28 -3.98 -48.94
N PRO A 503 -2.91 -3.10 -49.74
CA PRO A 503 -2.24 -1.89 -50.23
C PRO A 503 -1.68 -1.04 -49.09
N ASN A 504 -0.45 -0.53 -49.26
CA ASN A 504 0.21 0.26 -48.22
C ASN A 504 -0.62 1.47 -47.78
N PHE A 505 -1.34 2.14 -48.69
CA PHE A 505 -2.23 3.24 -48.30
C PHE A 505 -3.38 2.81 -47.37
N ILE A 506 -3.83 1.55 -47.42
CA ILE A 506 -4.79 0.98 -46.44
C ILE A 506 -4.08 0.66 -45.13
N LYS A 507 -2.85 0.11 -45.18
CA LYS A 507 -2.01 -0.10 -43.98
C LYS A 507 -1.71 1.22 -43.25
N ASP A 508 -1.30 2.25 -43.98
CA ASP A 508 -0.86 3.55 -43.46
C ASP A 508 -2.03 4.45 -43.00
N SER A 509 -3.23 4.26 -43.55
CA SER A 509 -4.42 5.06 -43.18
C SER A 509 -5.16 4.48 -41.98
N ALA A 510 -5.20 3.15 -41.83
CA ALA A 510 -6.09 2.45 -40.89
C ALA A 510 -5.36 1.76 -39.73
N ILE A 511 -4.05 1.48 -39.83
CA ILE A 511 -3.32 0.61 -38.88
C ILE A 511 -2.40 1.44 -37.99
N GLU A 512 -2.98 2.34 -37.21
CA GLU A 512 -2.25 2.95 -36.12
C GLU A 512 -2.97 2.60 -34.83
N GLY A 513 -2.33 1.77 -34.02
CA GLY A 513 -2.81 1.49 -32.68
C GLY A 513 -2.91 2.77 -31.85
N ILE A 514 -3.71 2.73 -30.79
CA ILE A 514 -3.85 3.87 -29.88
C ILE A 514 -2.56 3.96 -29.05
N GLY A 515 -1.90 5.11 -29.04
CA GLY A 515 -0.83 5.41 -28.09
C GLY A 515 -1.37 6.27 -26.95
N PHE A 516 -0.90 6.03 -25.74
CA PHE A 516 -1.22 6.86 -24.58
C PHE A 516 -0.07 6.81 -23.56
N ASN A 517 0.05 7.88 -22.79
CA ASN A 517 0.88 7.92 -21.59
C ASN A 517 -0.04 8.08 -20.39
N PHE A 518 0.13 7.22 -19.39
CA PHE A 518 -0.41 7.46 -18.06
C PHE A 518 0.74 7.78 -17.12
N ASN A 519 0.66 8.93 -16.46
CA ASN A 519 1.48 9.25 -15.31
C ASN A 519 0.54 9.34 -14.12
N PHE A 520 0.60 8.35 -13.24
CA PHE A 520 -0.23 8.31 -12.02
C PHE A 520 0.21 9.32 -10.97
N GLY A 521 1.24 10.11 -11.27
CA GLY A 521 1.79 11.11 -10.38
C GLY A 521 2.65 10.46 -9.30
N THR A 522 2.83 11.22 -8.24
CA THR A 522 3.58 10.85 -7.06
C THR A 522 2.58 10.58 -5.94
N LEU A 523 2.58 9.37 -5.40
CA LEU A 523 1.87 9.03 -4.16
C LEU A 523 2.85 9.08 -3.00
N ARG A 524 2.67 10.07 -2.10
CA ARG A 524 3.41 10.14 -0.84
C ARG A 524 2.70 9.34 0.22
N PHE A 525 3.42 8.42 0.85
CA PHE A 525 2.85 7.51 1.84
C PHE A 525 3.36 7.73 3.27
N PHE A 526 4.08 8.83 3.52
CA PHE A 526 4.55 9.21 4.85
C PHE A 526 3.95 10.53 5.34
N SER A 527 2.98 10.41 6.23
CA SER A 527 2.52 11.50 7.11
C SER A 527 2.72 11.17 8.59
N ILE A 528 3.41 10.06 8.87
CA ILE A 528 3.71 9.56 10.22
C ILE A 528 5.18 9.87 10.52
N THR A 529 5.43 10.46 11.68
CA THR A 529 6.76 10.81 12.16
C THR A 529 7.07 10.06 13.45
N ASN A 530 8.34 9.82 13.73
CA ASN A 530 8.72 9.18 14.98
C ASN A 530 8.85 10.23 16.09
N VAL A 531 8.16 10.07 17.22
CA VAL A 531 8.29 11.00 18.38
C VAL A 531 9.60 10.80 19.11
N PHE A 532 10.14 9.58 19.10
CA PHE A 532 11.47 9.32 19.64
C PHE A 532 12.52 10.11 18.85
N LEU A 533 12.23 10.45 17.59
CA LEU A 533 13.13 11.17 16.71
C LEU A 533 12.35 12.18 15.85
N PRO A 534 11.86 13.29 16.44
CA PRO A 534 11.03 14.26 15.74
C PRO A 534 11.71 14.79 14.48
N GLY A 535 10.94 14.87 13.39
CA GLY A 535 11.46 15.29 12.08
C GLY A 535 12.36 14.26 11.40
N ARG A 536 12.50 13.03 11.94
CA ARG A 536 13.23 11.95 11.29
C ARG A 536 12.30 10.89 10.73
N LYS A 537 12.72 10.35 9.59
CA LYS A 537 12.10 9.23 8.90
C LYS A 537 12.08 7.99 9.80
N VAL A 538 10.94 7.29 9.80
CA VAL A 538 10.74 6.13 10.68
C VAL A 538 11.09 4.83 9.97
N ILE A 539 10.69 4.67 8.70
CA ILE A 539 10.80 3.40 7.96
C ILE A 539 11.72 3.59 6.76
N ASP A 540 12.79 2.82 6.69
CA ASP A 540 13.60 2.62 5.49
C ASP A 540 12.95 1.59 4.57
N VAL A 541 12.39 2.05 3.45
CA VAL A 541 11.70 1.20 2.49
C VAL A 541 12.67 0.24 1.83
N ASP A 542 12.34 -1.06 1.81
CA ASP A 542 13.14 -2.04 1.08
C ASP A 542 12.86 -2.00 -0.42
N HIS A 543 13.64 -1.20 -1.13
CA HIS A 543 13.58 -1.09 -2.60
C HIS A 543 13.85 -2.40 -3.33
N LYS A 544 14.58 -3.36 -2.73
CA LYS A 544 14.84 -4.66 -3.35
C LYS A 544 13.60 -5.55 -3.31
N THR A 545 12.86 -5.49 -2.20
CA THR A 545 11.54 -6.13 -2.13
C THR A 545 10.57 -5.40 -3.06
N GLY A 546 10.63 -4.07 -3.14
CA GLY A 546 9.77 -3.29 -4.02
C GLY A 546 8.29 -3.36 -3.63
N LEU A 547 7.43 -2.84 -4.51
CA LEU A 547 5.98 -2.82 -4.31
C LEU A 547 5.39 -4.22 -4.46
N ARG A 548 4.48 -4.62 -3.56
CA ARG A 548 3.72 -5.88 -3.66
C ARG A 548 2.23 -5.57 -3.66
N ILE A 549 1.45 -6.30 -4.44
CA ILE A 549 -0.01 -6.12 -4.51
C ILE A 549 -0.67 -7.50 -4.53
N PRO A 550 -0.65 -8.28 -3.42
CA PRO A 550 -1.37 -9.55 -3.40
C PRO A 550 -2.89 -9.35 -3.53
N ARG A 551 -3.41 -8.31 -2.89
CA ARG A 551 -4.77 -7.76 -3.02
C ARG A 551 -4.71 -6.28 -2.69
N ASP A 552 -4.40 -5.98 -1.43
CA ASP A 552 -4.00 -4.65 -0.97
C ASP A 552 -2.54 -4.38 -1.39
N LEU A 553 -2.18 -3.10 -1.51
CA LEU A 553 -0.83 -2.69 -1.85
C LEU A 553 0.01 -2.72 -0.56
N ILE A 554 1.16 -3.39 -0.61
CA ILE A 554 2.06 -3.59 0.53
C ILE A 554 3.45 -3.06 0.19
N ILE A 555 3.97 -2.25 1.10
CA ILE A 555 5.35 -1.78 1.13
C ILE A 555 5.95 -2.26 2.46
N VAL A 556 7.18 -2.75 2.41
CA VAL A 556 7.88 -3.26 3.61
C VAL A 556 9.21 -2.55 3.78
N GLY A 557 9.68 -2.50 5.01
CA GLY A 557 10.92 -1.81 5.33
C GLY A 557 11.43 -2.18 6.71
N ASN A 558 12.38 -1.39 7.17
CA ASN A 558 12.91 -1.50 8.53
C ASN A 558 12.80 -0.15 9.22
N VAL A 559 12.46 -0.17 10.50
CA VAL A 559 12.55 1.00 11.36
C VAL A 559 14.02 1.45 11.42
N VAL A 560 14.26 2.75 11.23
CA VAL A 560 15.62 3.31 11.19
C VAL A 560 16.04 3.78 12.57
N PRO A 561 17.12 3.24 13.14
CA PRO A 561 17.72 3.80 14.36
C PRO A 561 18.43 5.13 14.04
N SER A 562 18.48 6.02 15.03
CA SER A 562 18.94 7.42 14.94
C SER A 562 20.37 7.65 14.40
N THR A 563 21.18 6.60 14.26
CA THR A 563 22.60 6.65 13.88
C THR A 563 22.88 6.39 12.41
N SER A 564 21.86 6.15 11.57
CA SER A 564 22.08 6.08 10.13
C SER A 564 22.27 7.49 9.59
N PRO A 565 23.47 7.90 9.11
CA PRO A 565 23.63 9.18 8.45
C PRO A 565 22.68 9.16 7.24
N SER A 566 21.87 10.21 7.13
CA SER A 566 21.13 10.51 5.91
C SER A 566 22.12 10.49 4.75
N ALA A 567 22.02 9.46 3.91
CA ALA A 567 22.79 9.31 2.69
C ALA A 567 22.17 10.18 1.57
#